data_AF-A0A355UHB8-F1
#
_entry.id   AF-A0A355UHB8-F1
#
_cell.length_a   1.000
_cell.length_b   1.000
_cell.length_c   1.000
_cell.angle_alpha   90.00
_cell.angle_beta   90.00
_cell.angle_gamma   90.00
#
_symmetry.space_group_name_H-M   'P 1'
#
loop_
_entity.id
_entity.type
_entity.pdbx_description
1 polymer ?
#
loop_
_entity_poly.entity_id
_entity_poly.type
_entity_poly.pdbx_seq_one_letter_code
_entity_poly.pdbx_strand_id
1 'polypeptide(L)' 'MITKLNNFTLKSFVGYTNPNDLLFRAKNILFGYNGKGKSAIAIGIKDEFLKDTTKKPENLRIFDRDYISNSL' A
#
# COMPACT_ATOMS: atom_id res chain seq x y z
N MET A 1 8.67 -8.16 5.81
CA MET A 1 8.66 -6.82 5.19
C MET A 1 8.18 -7.00 3.77
N ILE A 2 7.25 -6.19 3.28
CA ILE A 2 6.82 -6.30 1.87
C ILE A 2 7.89 -5.72 0.96
N THR A 3 8.11 -6.35 -0.19
CA THR A 3 9.08 -5.88 -1.19
C THR A 3 8.41 -5.49 -2.49
N LYS A 4 7.17 -5.92 -2.74
CA LYS A 4 6.40 -5.59 -3.93
C LYS A 4 4.91 -5.80 -3.70
N LEU A 5 4.09 -5.21 -4.56
CA LEU A 5 2.70 -5.61 -4.76
C LEU A 5 2.62 -6.72 -5.81
N ASN A 6 1.69 -7.66 -5.63
CA ASN A 6 1.43 -8.73 -6.58
C ASN A 6 -0.05 -8.73 -7.00
N ASN A 7 -0.30 -8.69 -8.31
CA ASN A 7 -1.63 -8.72 -8.92
C ASN A 7 -2.65 -7.76 -8.26
N PHE A 8 -2.21 -6.53 -8.02
CA PHE A 8 -2.98 -5.50 -7.32
C PHE A 8 -3.94 -4.79 -8.26
N THR A 9 -5.21 -4.71 -7.86
CA THR A 9 -6.27 -4.01 -8.60
C THR A 9 -7.01 -3.08 -7.66
N LEU A 10 -6.84 -1.77 -7.86
CA LEU A 10 -7.58 -0.72 -7.17
C LEU A 10 -7.44 0.62 -7.91
N LYS A 11 -8.55 1.28 -8.20
CA LYS A 11 -8.60 2.59 -8.87
C LYS A 11 -7.76 2.62 -10.16
N SER A 12 -6.61 3.28 -10.13
CA SER A 12 -5.71 3.47 -11.28
C SER A 12 -4.86 2.23 -11.61
N PHE A 13 -4.93 1.16 -10.81
CA PHE A 13 -4.16 -0.06 -11.00
C PHE A 13 -5.09 -1.22 -11.36
N VAL A 14 -4.71 -1.98 -12.39
CA VAL A 14 -5.41 -3.20 -12.85
C VAL A 14 -4.35 -4.28 -13.06
N GLY A 15 -4.40 -5.36 -12.26
CA GLY A 15 -3.44 -6.46 -12.34
C GLY A 15 -1.98 -6.07 -12.11
N TYR A 16 -1.74 -4.97 -11.39
CA TYR A 16 -0.41 -4.40 -11.24
C TYR A 16 0.50 -5.26 -10.36
N THR A 17 1.71 -5.51 -10.83
CA THR A 17 2.79 -6.11 -10.06
C THR A 17 4.00 -5.20 -10.17
N ASN A 18 4.69 -4.91 -9.06
CA ASN A 18 5.88 -4.06 -9.15
C ASN A 18 6.92 -4.70 -10.08
N PRO A 19 7.55 -3.90 -10.96
CA PRO A 19 8.77 -4.29 -11.65
C PRO A 19 9.90 -4.66 -10.68
N ASN A 20 10.79 -5.56 -11.09
CA ASN A 20 11.87 -6.09 -10.24
C ASN A 20 12.91 -5.02 -9.85
N ASP A 21 13.01 -3.94 -10.60
CA ASP A 21 13.88 -2.78 -10.35
C ASP A 21 13.22 -1.74 -9.43
N LEU A 22 11.92 -1.87 -9.14
CA LEU A 22 11.12 -0.94 -8.33
C LEU A 22 10.57 -1.61 -7.05
N LEU A 23 11.39 -2.44 -6.42
CA LEU A 23 11.05 -3.07 -5.14
C LEU A 23 11.05 -2.04 -4.00
N PHE A 24 10.13 -2.23 -3.05
CA PHE A 24 10.06 -1.43 -1.83
C PHE A 24 11.27 -1.69 -0.93
N ARG A 25 11.78 -0.60 -0.35
CA ARG A 25 12.80 -0.59 0.69
C ARG A 25 12.17 -0.32 2.05
N ALA A 26 12.97 -0.27 3.12
CA ALA A 26 12.45 -0.04 4.47
C ALA A 26 11.78 1.34 4.61
N LYS A 27 12.25 2.32 3.82
CA LYS A 27 11.67 3.65 3.69
C LYS A 27 11.51 3.95 2.21
N ASN A 28 10.33 4.41 1.81
CA ASN A 28 10.01 4.76 0.42
C ASN A 28 9.32 6.12 0.39
N ILE A 29 9.59 6.89 -0.65
CA ILE A 29 8.86 8.12 -0.97
C ILE A 29 8.17 7.88 -2.30
N LEU A 30 6.85 7.97 -2.33
CA LEU A 30 6.07 7.87 -3.55
C LEU A 30 5.67 9.27 -4.01
N PHE A 31 6.13 9.64 -5.20
CA PHE A 31 5.80 10.91 -5.82
C PHE A 31 4.94 10.70 -7.08
N GLY A 32 4.04 11.66 -7.32
CA GLY A 32 3.21 11.69 -8.52
C GLY A 32 2.16 12.78 -8.41
N TYR A 33 1.63 13.24 -9.54
CA TYR A 33 0.57 14.25 -9.57
C TYR A 33 -0.74 13.76 -8.93
N ASN A 34 -1.69 14.67 -8.74
CA ASN A 34 -3.02 14.32 -8.24
C ASN A 34 -3.73 13.36 -9.21
N GLY A 35 -4.49 12.42 -8.65
CA GLY A 35 -5.16 11.37 -9.44
C GLY A 35 -4.26 10.24 -9.96
N LYS A 36 -2.95 10.24 -9.69
CA LYS A 36 -2.01 9.19 -10.17
C LYS A 36 -1.88 7.98 -9.25
N GLY A 37 -2.88 7.73 -8.40
CA GLY A 37 -2.95 6.48 -7.63
C GLY A 37 -2.02 6.37 -6.41
N LYS A 38 -1.38 7.45 -5.95
CA LYS A 38 -0.54 7.44 -4.72
C LYS A 38 -1.27 6.79 -3.51
N SER A 39 -2.49 7.23 -3.24
CA SER A 39 -3.32 6.67 -2.16
C SER A 39 -3.74 5.22 -2.43
N ALA A 40 -3.93 4.83 -3.70
CA ALA A 40 -4.25 3.46 -4.06
C ALA A 40 -3.07 2.53 -3.75
N ILE A 41 -1.83 2.93 -4.08
CA ILE A 41 -0.63 2.17 -3.71
C ILE A 41 -0.53 2.00 -2.19
N ALA A 42 -0.78 3.06 -1.40
CA ALA A 42 -0.72 2.96 0.06
C ALA A 42 -1.70 1.90 0.61
N ILE A 43 -2.92 1.84 0.06
CA ILE A 43 -3.91 0.80 0.40
C ILE A 43 -3.43 -0.58 -0.07
N GLY A 44 -2.88 -0.68 -1.28
CA GLY A 44 -2.30 -1.94 -1.78
C GLY A 44 -1.18 -2.47 -0.89
N ILE A 45 -0.31 -1.59 -0.39
CA ILE A 45 0.78 -1.93 0.54
C ILE A 45 0.21 -2.49 1.85
N LYS A 46 -0.85 -1.87 2.38
CA LYS A 46 -1.58 -2.38 3.55
C LYS A 46 -2.10 -3.79 3.28
N ASP A 47 -2.86 -3.95 2.21
CA ASP A 47 -3.54 -5.21 1.92
C ASP A 47 -2.53 -6.33 1.67
N GLU A 48 -1.45 -6.05 0.93
CA GLU A 48 -0.36 -7.00 0.71
C GLU A 48 0.38 -7.36 2.02
N PHE A 49 0.60 -6.39 2.91
CA PHE A 49 1.21 -6.64 4.22
C PHE A 49 0.34 -7.54 5.10
N LEU A 50 -0.99 -7.39 5.03
CA LEU A 50 -1.94 -8.18 5.81
C LEU A 50 -2.24 -9.57 5.22
N LYS A 51 -1.77 -9.89 4.00
CA LYS A 51 -1.83 -11.27 3.47
C LYS A 51 -0.98 -12.24 4.29
N ASP A 52 0.08 -11.76 4.94
CA ASP A 52 0.89 -12.54 5.85
C ASP A 52 0.15 -12.69 7.19
N THR A 53 -0.33 -13.90 7.47
CA THR A 53 -1.14 -14.22 8.67
C THR A 53 -0.39 -14.04 9.99
N THR A 54 0.94 -13.91 9.95
CA THR A 54 1.75 -13.57 11.13
C THR A 54 1.65 -12.08 11.49
N LYS A 55 1.16 -11.24 10.58
CA LYS A 55 1.01 -9.80 10.78
C LYS A 55 -0.37 -9.50 11.32
N LYS A 56 -0.38 -8.84 12.48
CA LYS A 56 -1.61 -8.39 13.11
C LYS A 56 -1.98 -6.98 12.66
N PRO A 57 -3.25 -6.71 12.32
CA PRO A 57 -3.72 -5.38 11.95
C PRO A 57 -3.43 -4.31 13.02
N GLU A 58 -3.43 -4.69 14.31
CA GLU A 58 -3.15 -3.80 15.45
C GLU A 58 -1.76 -3.14 15.43
N ASN A 59 -0.79 -3.75 14.73
CA ASN A 59 0.57 -3.23 14.59
C ASN A 59 0.76 -2.37 13.33
N LEU A 60 -0.29 -2.19 12.53
CA LEU A 60 -0.26 -1.40 11.30
C LEU A 60 -0.98 -0.07 11.53
N ARG A 61 -0.36 1.03 11.12
CA ARG A 61 -0.96 2.37 11.17
C ARG A 61 -0.97 2.98 9.79
N ILE A 62 -2.11 3.55 9.42
CA ILE A 62 -2.32 4.20 8.14
C ILE A 62 -2.98 5.53 8.41
N PHE A 63 -2.26 6.59 8.07
CA PHE A 63 -2.72 7.95 8.26
C PHE A 63 -3.29 8.47 6.94
N ASP A 64 -4.49 8.00 6.59
CA ASP A 64 -5.27 8.54 5.48
C ASP A 64 -6.33 9.53 5.98
N ARG A 65 -7.16 10.05 5.05
CA ARG A 65 -8.21 11.01 5.39
C ARG A 65 -9.23 10.44 6.39
N ASP A 66 -9.48 9.14 6.32
CA ASP A 66 -10.52 8.48 7.09
C ASP A 66 -9.95 7.90 8.40
N TYR A 67 -8.64 8.05 8.66
CA TYR A 67 -7.95 7.56 9.86
C TYR A 67 -8.64 8.01 11.15
N ILE A 68 -8.97 9.29 11.25
CA ILE A 68 -9.65 9.85 12.43
C ILE A 68 -11.03 9.21 12.59
N SER A 69 -11.82 9.14 11.53
CA SER A 69 -13.17 8.58 11.56
C SER A 69 -13.21 7.08 11.87
N ASN A 70 -12.14 6.35 11.57
CA ASN A 70 -12.05 4.90 11.76
C ASN A 70 -11.33 4.50 13.06
N SER A 71 -10.62 5.42 13.73
CA SER A 71 -9.72 5.11 14.86
C SER A 71 -10.02 5.87 16.15
N LEU A 72 -10.96 6.82 16.13
CA LEU A 72 -11.47 7.57 17.29
C LEU A 72 -12.98 7.31 17.42
#